data_AF-A0A3Q9C6M4-F1
#
_entry.id   AF-A0A3Q9C6M4-F1
#
_cell.length_a   1.000
_cell.length_b   1.000
_cell.length_c   1.000
_cell.angle_alpha   90.00
_cell.angle_beta   90.00
_cell.angle_gamma   90.00
#
_symmetry.space_group_name_H-M   'P 1'
#
loop_
_entity.id
_entity.type
_entity.pdbx_description
1 polymer ?
#
loop_
_entity_poly.entity_id
_entity_poly.type
_entity_poly.pdbx_seq_one_letter_code
_entity_poly.pdbx_strand_id
1 'polypeptide(L)'
;MPITPDPTTPAGAAVLDLADLMDDLQERTGQWPGADTVSILEGWLHRFSFAIEENLTSQVTGRAWVLRRWDRHSDDVTLWSDKASALASLAQHVHSAWDDVAGEDGVPLRPPADDRKAVDLFYELRQDIEGYTLYDEDIARCVLAPRNPSLSDAEECAEANSTAVFHAMRGPDDEGLPCMEIAGILVFAYLDADREAVRVSVHLDTTDEQLVRADSTVPMVVEIEDTTVFDNLTPLPAPAQPTGWKARFRRLTRRPAPSGGGKCRQGG
;
A
#
# COMPACT_ATOMS: atom_id res chain seq x y z
N MET A 1 -0.78 -25.28 8.88
CA MET A 1 -1.83 -26.11 8.25
C MET A 1 -1.85 -25.74 6.77
N PRO A 2 -1.62 -26.67 5.83
CA PRO A 2 -1.67 -26.31 4.41
C PRO A 2 -3.11 -25.96 4.04
N ILE A 3 -3.29 -24.84 3.34
CA ILE A 3 -4.57 -24.42 2.78
C ILE A 3 -4.85 -25.38 1.63
N THR A 4 -5.88 -26.22 1.74
CA THR A 4 -6.31 -27.08 0.63
C THR A 4 -7.21 -26.25 -0.30
N PRO A 5 -6.83 -26.04 -1.56
CA PRO A 5 -7.67 -25.30 -2.51
C PRO A 5 -8.98 -26.06 -2.75
N ASP A 6 -10.11 -25.34 -2.80
CA ASP A 6 -11.42 -25.94 -3.09
C ASP A 6 -11.59 -26.16 -4.62
N PRO A 7 -11.61 -27.41 -5.11
CA PRO A 7 -11.71 -27.72 -6.54
C PRO A 7 -13.03 -27.29 -7.17
N THR A 8 -14.05 -26.98 -6.36
CA THR A 8 -15.36 -26.53 -6.85
C THR A 8 -15.40 -25.05 -7.18
N THR A 9 -14.38 -24.29 -6.76
CA THR A 9 -14.23 -22.86 -7.08
C THR A 9 -13.32 -22.68 -8.31
N PRO A 10 -13.56 -21.67 -9.18
CA PRO A 10 -12.68 -21.38 -10.30
C PRO A 10 -11.23 -21.12 -9.88
N ALA A 11 -11.03 -20.44 -8.75
CA ALA A 11 -9.71 -20.14 -8.19
C ALA A 11 -9.01 -21.42 -7.68
N GLY A 12 -9.71 -22.28 -6.93
CA GLY A 12 -9.13 -23.51 -6.43
C GLY A 12 -8.83 -24.52 -7.54
N ALA A 13 -9.67 -24.60 -8.58
CA ALA A 13 -9.38 -25.38 -9.78
C ALA A 13 -8.13 -24.88 -10.53
N ALA A 14 -7.95 -23.56 -10.64
CA ALA A 14 -6.77 -22.97 -11.29
C ALA A 14 -5.47 -23.25 -10.51
N VAL A 15 -5.51 -23.15 -9.17
CA VAL A 15 -4.37 -23.45 -8.31
C VAL A 15 -3.97 -24.93 -8.39
N LEU A 16 -4.95 -25.83 -8.43
CA LEU A 16 -4.69 -27.27 -8.59
C LEU A 16 -4.11 -27.58 -9.98
N ASP A 17 -4.64 -27.00 -11.05
CA ASP A 17 -4.09 -27.17 -12.42
C ASP A 17 -2.64 -26.65 -12.52
N LEU A 18 -2.30 -25.55 -11.84
CA LEU A 18 -0.91 -25.06 -11.80
C LEU A 18 0.00 -26.03 -11.03
N ALA A 19 -0.47 -26.55 -9.89
CA ALA A 19 0.30 -27.51 -9.10
C ALA A 19 0.62 -28.76 -9.92
N ASP A 20 -0.38 -29.32 -10.62
CA ASP A 20 -0.20 -30.49 -11.49
C ASP A 20 0.82 -30.22 -12.62
N LEU A 21 0.75 -29.03 -13.25
CA LEU A 21 1.71 -28.65 -14.31
C LEU A 21 3.14 -28.49 -13.82
N MET A 22 3.30 -27.99 -12.59
CA MET A 22 4.62 -27.83 -11.97
C MET A 22 5.20 -29.17 -11.51
N ASP A 23 4.37 -30.07 -10.99
CA ASP A 23 4.77 -31.44 -10.65
C ASP A 23 5.18 -32.22 -11.90
N ASP A 24 4.40 -32.13 -12.99
CA ASP A 24 4.73 -32.74 -14.29
C ASP A 24 6.08 -32.23 -14.84
N LEU A 25 6.34 -30.93 -14.72
CA LEU A 25 7.61 -30.32 -15.13
C LEU A 25 8.77 -30.87 -14.28
N GLN A 26 8.58 -30.95 -12.97
CA GLN A 26 9.56 -31.48 -12.04
C GLN A 26 9.88 -32.94 -12.36
N GLU A 27 8.88 -33.78 -12.62
CA GLU A 27 9.06 -35.19 -12.97
C GLU A 27 9.84 -35.35 -14.28
N ARG A 28 9.60 -34.48 -15.27
CA ARG A 28 10.23 -34.56 -16.59
C ARG A 28 11.67 -34.07 -16.64
N THR A 29 11.98 -33.01 -15.89
CA THR A 29 13.27 -32.30 -16.01
C THR A 29 14.19 -32.53 -14.82
N GLY A 30 13.67 -32.94 -13.66
CA GLY A 30 14.43 -33.10 -12.42
C GLY A 30 15.08 -31.80 -11.91
N GLN A 31 14.74 -30.64 -12.50
CA GLN A 31 15.33 -29.34 -12.18
C GLN A 31 14.24 -28.28 -12.01
N TRP A 32 14.42 -27.43 -11.01
CA TRP A 32 13.63 -26.23 -10.72
C TRP A 32 14.54 -25.00 -10.76
N PRO A 33 14.09 -23.82 -11.21
CA PRO A 33 13.22 -23.48 -12.35
C PRO A 33 14.03 -22.95 -13.57
N GLY A 34 13.48 -23.06 -14.79
CA GLY A 34 14.12 -22.64 -16.06
C GLY A 34 13.14 -21.99 -17.04
N ALA A 35 13.55 -21.77 -18.30
CA ALA A 35 12.72 -21.10 -19.33
C ALA A 35 11.36 -21.77 -19.59
N ASP A 36 11.27 -23.08 -19.34
CA ASP A 36 10.04 -23.87 -19.46
C ASP A 36 8.99 -23.46 -18.43
N THR A 37 9.40 -23.02 -17.24
CA THR A 37 8.50 -22.51 -16.19
C THR A 37 7.77 -21.24 -16.65
N VAL A 38 8.47 -20.33 -17.33
CA VAL A 38 7.87 -19.09 -17.85
C VAL A 38 6.82 -19.39 -18.92
N SER A 39 7.11 -20.35 -19.81
CA SER A 39 6.18 -20.74 -20.88
C SER A 39 4.93 -21.43 -20.34
N ILE A 40 5.08 -22.26 -19.29
CA ILE A 40 3.96 -22.90 -18.59
C ILE A 40 3.09 -21.86 -17.89
N LEU A 41 3.70 -20.90 -17.19
CA LEU A 41 2.98 -19.82 -16.51
C LEU A 41 2.23 -18.93 -17.50
N GLU A 42 2.83 -18.58 -18.63
CA GLU A 42 2.18 -17.79 -19.69
C GLU A 42 0.97 -18.53 -20.28
N GLY A 43 1.13 -19.82 -20.60
CA GLY A 43 0.03 -20.66 -21.09
C GLY A 43 -1.07 -20.89 -20.04
N TRP A 44 -0.71 -20.98 -18.77
CA TRP A 44 -1.65 -21.09 -17.66
C TRP A 44 -2.45 -19.80 -17.44
N LEU A 45 -1.78 -18.64 -17.43
CA LEU A 45 -2.44 -17.31 -17.32
C LEU A 45 -3.39 -17.03 -18.49
N HIS A 46 -3.11 -17.57 -19.68
CA HIS A 46 -4.04 -17.46 -20.81
C HIS A 46 -5.31 -18.32 -20.65
N ARG A 47 -5.23 -19.44 -19.94
CA ARG A 47 -6.37 -20.34 -19.70
C ARG A 47 -7.25 -19.87 -18.55
N PHE A 48 -6.63 -19.25 -17.54
CA PHE A 48 -7.33 -18.73 -16.36
C PHE A 48 -7.23 -17.22 -16.32
N SER A 49 -8.32 -16.55 -16.70
CA SER A 49 -8.48 -15.13 -16.42
C SER A 49 -8.93 -14.98 -14.98
N PHE A 50 -8.05 -14.51 -14.11
CA PHE A 50 -8.43 -13.93 -12.84
C PHE A 50 -9.02 -12.56 -13.13
N ALA A 51 -10.25 -12.54 -13.64
CA ALA A 51 -11.03 -11.34 -13.65
C ALA A 51 -11.09 -10.89 -12.19
N ILE A 52 -10.40 -9.79 -11.90
CA ILE A 52 -10.58 -9.03 -10.68
C ILE A 52 -12.09 -8.83 -10.59
N GLU A 53 -12.73 -9.42 -9.56
CA GLU A 53 -14.18 -9.33 -9.39
C GLU A 53 -14.60 -7.88 -9.65
N GLU A 54 -15.60 -7.66 -10.51
CA GLU A 54 -16.09 -6.32 -10.89
C GLU A 54 -16.62 -5.50 -9.69
N ASN A 55 -16.60 -6.09 -8.49
CA ASN A 55 -16.88 -5.47 -7.21
C ASN A 55 -15.63 -4.94 -6.49
N LEU A 56 -14.46 -4.81 -7.10
CA LEU A 56 -13.37 -4.07 -6.44
C LEU A 56 -13.57 -2.57 -6.61
N THR A 57 -13.95 -1.89 -5.54
CA THR A 57 -13.88 -0.43 -5.49
C THR A 57 -12.42 -0.01 -5.35
N SER A 58 -11.92 0.65 -6.38
CA SER A 58 -10.59 1.27 -6.37
C SER A 58 -10.62 2.51 -5.48
N GLN A 59 -10.01 2.42 -4.30
CA GLN A 59 -9.87 3.53 -3.38
C GLN A 59 -8.45 4.09 -3.49
N VAL A 60 -8.32 5.35 -3.91
CA VAL A 60 -7.02 6.04 -3.92
C VAL A 60 -6.55 6.24 -2.47
N THR A 61 -5.51 5.51 -2.06
CA THR A 61 -4.96 5.54 -0.71
C THR A 61 -3.75 6.48 -0.59
N GLY A 62 -3.21 6.92 -1.72
CA GLY A 62 -2.10 7.86 -1.74
C GLY A 62 -1.61 8.16 -3.14
N ARG A 63 -0.51 8.92 -3.20
CA ARG A 63 0.23 9.17 -4.44
C ARG A 63 1.66 8.72 -4.27
N ALA A 64 2.19 8.10 -5.31
CA ALA A 64 3.61 7.80 -5.39
C ALA A 64 4.19 8.30 -6.71
N TRP A 65 5.50 8.55 -6.69
CA TRP A 65 6.29 8.78 -7.87
C TRP A 65 6.84 7.45 -8.34
N VAL A 66 6.45 7.05 -9.55
CA VAL A 66 6.91 5.82 -10.19
C VAL A 66 8.13 6.16 -11.03
N LEU A 67 9.28 5.60 -10.67
CA LEU A 67 10.49 5.65 -11.47
C LEU A 67 10.68 4.28 -12.14
N ARG A 68 10.45 4.23 -13.45
CA ARG A 68 10.80 3.07 -14.28
C ARG A 68 12.12 3.36 -14.98
N ARG A 69 13.03 2.39 -14.96
CA ARG A 69 14.32 2.43 -15.65
C ARG A 69 14.51 1.14 -16.40
N TRP A 70 15.01 1.21 -17.61
CA TRP A 70 15.29 0.01 -18.39
C TRP A 70 16.67 0.11 -19.03
N ASP A 71 17.34 -1.02 -19.11
CA ASP A 71 18.54 -1.23 -19.91
C ASP A 71 18.39 -2.54 -20.73
N ARG A 72 19.46 -2.98 -21.40
CA ARG A 72 19.44 -4.22 -22.19
C ARG A 72 19.30 -5.52 -21.37
N HIS A 73 19.37 -5.44 -20.04
CA HIS A 73 19.41 -6.58 -19.11
C HIS A 73 18.29 -6.55 -18.06
N SER A 74 17.63 -5.40 -17.84
CA SER A 74 16.70 -5.16 -16.75
C SER A 74 15.65 -4.11 -17.10
N ASP A 75 14.48 -4.21 -16.46
CA ASP A 75 13.40 -3.23 -16.51
C ASP A 75 12.86 -3.08 -15.09
N ASP A 76 13.43 -2.13 -14.37
CA ASP A 76 13.23 -1.92 -12.94
C ASP A 76 12.18 -0.83 -12.70
N VAL A 77 11.23 -1.12 -11.82
CA VAL A 77 10.21 -0.16 -11.37
C VAL A 77 10.37 0.06 -9.87
N THR A 78 10.56 1.32 -9.46
CA THR A 78 10.68 1.72 -8.06
C THR A 78 9.64 2.77 -7.69
N LEU A 79 9.19 2.75 -6.45
CA LEU A 79 8.15 3.65 -5.92
C LEU A 79 8.74 4.59 -4.87
N TRP A 80 8.36 5.87 -4.95
CA TRP A 80 8.88 6.93 -4.07
C TRP A 80 7.75 7.78 -3.51
N SER A 81 7.91 8.24 -2.27
CA SER A 81 6.97 9.16 -1.62
C SER A 81 6.92 10.55 -2.27
N ASP A 82 8.00 10.95 -2.93
CA ASP A 82 8.13 12.27 -3.53
C ASP A 82 9.10 12.27 -4.73
N LYS A 83 8.93 13.28 -5.60
CA LYS A 83 9.72 13.42 -6.84
C LYS A 83 11.20 13.61 -6.58
N ALA A 84 11.56 14.32 -5.50
CA ALA A 84 12.95 14.69 -5.23
C ALA A 84 13.76 13.46 -4.84
N SER A 85 13.17 12.58 -4.01
CA SER A 85 13.76 11.29 -3.65
C SER A 85 13.94 10.39 -4.88
N ALA A 86 12.94 10.30 -5.76
CA ALA A 86 13.06 9.53 -7.01
C ALA A 86 14.20 10.06 -7.91
N LEU A 87 14.29 11.40 -8.06
CA LEU A 87 15.36 12.02 -8.83
C LEU A 87 16.74 11.86 -8.18
N ALA A 88 16.84 11.94 -6.86
CA ALA A 88 18.10 11.72 -6.13
C ALA A 88 18.59 10.28 -6.32
N SER A 89 17.70 9.30 -6.28
CA SER A 89 18.06 7.90 -6.57
C SER A 89 18.50 7.71 -8.01
N LEU A 90 17.83 8.36 -8.97
CA LEU A 90 18.23 8.33 -10.38
C LEU A 90 19.60 8.95 -10.59
N ALA A 91 19.85 10.11 -9.97
CA ALA A 91 21.14 10.78 -10.02
C ALA A 91 22.25 9.92 -9.39
N GLN A 92 21.99 9.31 -8.23
CA GLN A 92 22.95 8.41 -7.58
C GLN A 92 23.37 7.25 -8.50
N HIS A 93 22.43 6.67 -9.25
CA HIS A 93 22.75 5.66 -10.26
C HIS A 93 23.64 6.23 -11.37
N VAL A 94 23.27 7.38 -11.92
CA VAL A 94 24.05 8.05 -12.97
C VAL A 94 25.46 8.39 -12.51
N HIS A 95 25.62 8.89 -11.29
CA HIS A 95 26.93 9.16 -10.69
C HIS A 95 27.76 7.88 -10.54
N SER A 96 27.11 6.76 -10.19
CA SER A 96 27.78 5.46 -10.04
C SER A 96 28.16 4.83 -11.39
N ALA A 97 27.38 5.10 -12.43
CA ALA A 97 27.60 4.61 -13.79
C ALA A 97 28.33 5.63 -14.69
N TRP A 98 28.79 6.75 -14.15
CA TRP A 98 29.31 7.87 -14.97
C TRP A 98 30.52 7.48 -15.83
N ASP A 99 31.33 6.54 -15.35
CA ASP A 99 32.50 6.03 -16.07
C ASP A 99 32.15 5.41 -17.43
N ASP A 100 30.88 5.02 -17.66
CA ASP A 100 30.40 4.51 -18.94
C ASP A 100 30.31 5.58 -20.04
N VAL A 101 30.18 6.86 -19.68
CA VAL A 101 30.00 7.98 -20.62
C VAL A 101 31.11 9.03 -20.49
N ALA A 102 31.98 8.90 -19.48
CA ALA A 102 33.01 9.87 -19.18
C ALA A 102 34.01 10.04 -20.32
N GLY A 103 34.16 11.26 -20.82
CA GLY A 103 35.11 11.58 -21.90
C GLY A 103 34.58 11.40 -23.31
N GLU A 104 33.31 11.00 -23.46
CA GLU A 104 32.59 11.10 -24.73
C GLU A 104 32.38 12.57 -25.14
N ASP A 105 32.09 12.82 -26.42
CA ASP A 105 32.03 14.19 -26.97
C ASP A 105 30.97 15.03 -26.23
N GLY A 106 31.42 16.15 -25.63
CA GLY A 106 30.58 17.02 -24.79
C GLY A 106 30.34 16.54 -23.35
N VAL A 107 30.86 15.38 -22.94
CA VAL A 107 30.66 14.81 -21.59
C VAL A 107 31.92 14.98 -20.73
N PRO A 108 31.83 15.61 -19.54
CA PRO A 108 32.98 15.78 -18.67
C PRO A 108 33.48 14.46 -18.08
N LEU A 109 34.79 14.38 -17.82
CA LEU A 109 35.43 13.23 -17.16
C LEU A 109 34.92 12.95 -15.74
N ARG A 110 34.21 13.91 -15.12
CA ARG A 110 33.57 13.75 -13.81
C ARG A 110 32.12 14.20 -13.92
N PRO A 111 31.19 13.56 -13.19
CA PRO A 111 29.79 13.95 -13.26
C PRO A 111 29.60 15.40 -12.78
N PRO A 112 28.71 16.17 -13.42
CA PRO A 112 28.31 17.48 -12.92
C PRO A 112 27.76 17.39 -11.49
N ALA A 113 28.03 18.42 -10.67
CA ALA A 113 27.45 18.51 -9.32
C ALA A 113 25.93 18.77 -9.31
N ASP A 114 25.37 19.17 -10.46
CA ASP A 114 23.94 19.29 -10.66
C ASP A 114 23.40 17.93 -11.15
N ASP A 115 22.66 17.26 -10.27
CA ASP A 115 22.05 15.96 -10.51
C ASP A 115 21.18 15.93 -11.76
N ARG A 116 20.44 17.02 -12.04
CA ARG A 116 19.58 17.06 -13.22
C ARG A 116 20.41 17.09 -14.49
N LYS A 117 21.48 17.88 -14.48
CA LYS A 117 22.41 17.97 -15.61
C LYS A 117 23.18 16.67 -15.84
N ALA A 118 23.56 15.97 -14.77
CA ALA A 118 24.20 14.66 -14.87
C ALA A 118 23.25 13.64 -15.51
N VAL A 119 22.01 13.56 -15.03
CA VAL A 119 20.98 12.66 -15.58
C VAL A 119 20.70 12.94 -17.06
N ASP A 120 20.50 14.21 -17.43
CA ASP A 120 20.18 14.58 -18.80
C ASP A 120 21.33 14.20 -19.76
N LEU A 121 22.59 14.48 -19.40
CA LEU A 121 23.76 14.11 -20.23
C LEU A 121 23.93 12.58 -20.37
N PHE A 122 23.73 11.83 -19.29
CA PHE A 122 23.90 10.38 -19.29
C PHE A 122 22.89 9.68 -20.21
N TYR A 123 21.61 10.05 -20.10
CA TYR A 123 20.55 9.43 -20.89
C TYR A 123 20.46 9.96 -22.32
N GLU A 124 20.87 11.21 -22.59
CA GLU A 124 20.94 11.73 -23.97
C GLU A 124 21.91 10.90 -24.83
N LEU A 125 23.02 10.47 -24.25
CA LEU A 125 24.03 9.67 -24.96
C LEU A 125 23.62 8.20 -25.14
N ARG A 126 22.70 7.70 -24.31
CA ARG A 126 22.34 6.28 -24.20
C ARG A 126 20.88 5.98 -24.53
N GLN A 127 20.15 6.94 -25.10
CA GLN A 127 18.72 6.86 -25.36
C GLN A 127 18.26 5.64 -26.19
N ASP A 128 19.17 4.98 -26.91
CA ASP A 128 18.94 3.79 -27.72
C ASP A 128 19.13 2.47 -26.95
N ILE A 129 19.78 2.49 -25.79
CA ILE A 129 20.15 1.29 -25.01
C ILE A 129 19.58 1.34 -23.58
N GLU A 130 19.40 2.53 -23.01
CA GLU A 130 18.95 2.74 -21.65
C GLU A 130 18.04 3.97 -21.54
N GLY A 131 17.05 3.91 -20.65
CA GLY A 131 16.14 5.03 -20.45
C GLY A 131 15.44 5.01 -19.11
N TYR A 132 14.70 6.09 -18.86
CA TYR A 132 13.85 6.21 -17.68
C TYR A 132 12.54 6.93 -17.98
N THR A 133 11.50 6.62 -17.22
CA THR A 133 10.29 7.43 -17.09
C THR A 133 10.02 7.73 -15.63
N LEU A 134 9.58 8.96 -15.36
CA LEU A 134 9.22 9.41 -14.02
C LEU A 134 7.90 10.16 -14.08
N TYR A 135 6.87 9.62 -13.42
CA TYR A 135 5.53 10.19 -13.38
C TYR A 135 4.90 9.96 -12.01
N ASP A 136 3.94 10.81 -11.64
CA ASP A 136 3.09 10.56 -10.47
C ASP A 136 1.96 9.62 -10.84
N GLU A 137 1.66 8.67 -9.95
CA GLU A 137 0.56 7.74 -10.10
C GLU A 137 -0.24 7.71 -8.78
N ASP A 138 -1.56 7.69 -8.90
CA ASP A 138 -2.43 7.45 -7.75
C ASP A 138 -2.30 5.97 -7.38
N ILE A 139 -1.84 5.69 -6.15
CA ILE A 139 -1.87 4.34 -5.62
C ILE A 139 -3.30 4.10 -5.17
N ALA A 140 -3.97 3.19 -5.88
CA ALA A 140 -5.25 2.68 -5.46
C ALA A 140 -5.11 1.34 -4.77
N ARG A 141 -5.84 1.18 -3.67
CA ARG A 141 -6.15 -0.13 -3.12
C ARG A 141 -7.45 -0.60 -3.74
N CYS A 142 -7.43 -1.80 -4.30
CA CYS A 142 -8.65 -2.49 -4.68
C CYS A 142 -9.24 -3.13 -3.43
N VAL A 143 -10.29 -2.54 -2.88
CA VAL A 143 -11.02 -3.09 -1.74
C VAL A 143 -12.22 -3.84 -2.32
N LEU A 144 -12.46 -5.07 -1.85
CA LEU A 144 -13.75 -5.75 -2.07
C LEU A 144 -14.84 -4.75 -1.70
N ALA A 145 -15.81 -4.55 -2.59
CA ALA A 145 -16.89 -3.58 -2.41
C ALA A 145 -17.36 -3.68 -0.96
N PRO A 146 -17.45 -2.55 -0.24
CA PRO A 146 -17.80 -2.53 1.16
C PRO A 146 -19.02 -3.44 1.38
N ARG A 147 -18.76 -4.62 1.94
CA ARG A 147 -19.81 -5.48 2.44
C ARG A 147 -20.28 -4.68 3.63
N ASN A 148 -21.54 -4.28 3.60
CA ASN A 148 -22.14 -3.47 4.65
C ASN A 148 -22.82 -4.42 5.65
N PRO A 149 -22.09 -5.15 6.53
CA PRO A 149 -22.77 -6.03 7.47
C PRO A 149 -23.57 -5.14 8.42
N SER A 150 -24.87 -5.29 8.35
CA SER A 150 -25.76 -4.83 9.38
C SER A 150 -25.40 -5.58 10.65
N LEU A 151 -24.89 -4.87 11.66
CA LEU A 151 -24.69 -5.43 13.00
C LEU A 151 -26.02 -5.85 13.67
N SER A 152 -27.16 -5.55 13.04
CA SER A 152 -28.48 -6.02 13.46
C SER A 152 -28.96 -7.27 12.72
N ASP A 153 -28.23 -7.72 11.69
CA ASP A 153 -28.49 -8.96 10.97
C ASP A 153 -27.50 -10.05 11.43
N ALA A 154 -28.05 -11.08 12.08
CA ALA A 154 -27.26 -12.19 12.60
C ALA A 154 -26.63 -13.05 11.51
N GLU A 155 -27.24 -13.15 10.32
CA GLU A 155 -26.73 -13.96 9.21
C GLU A 155 -25.55 -13.25 8.54
N GLU A 156 -25.66 -11.94 8.31
CA GLU A 156 -24.53 -11.12 7.80
C GLU A 156 -23.37 -11.09 8.80
N CYS A 157 -23.65 -11.01 10.10
CA CYS A 157 -22.62 -11.12 11.13
C CYS A 157 -21.93 -12.49 11.10
N ALA A 158 -22.69 -13.58 10.96
CA ALA A 158 -22.14 -14.93 10.87
C ALA A 158 -21.28 -15.11 9.62
N GLU A 159 -21.71 -14.58 8.48
CA GLU A 159 -20.92 -14.60 7.24
C GLU A 159 -19.62 -13.79 7.42
N ALA A 160 -19.69 -12.56 7.92
CA ALA A 160 -18.51 -11.73 8.17
C ALA A 160 -17.51 -12.43 9.10
N ASN A 161 -18.00 -13.04 10.18
CA ASN A 161 -17.18 -13.82 11.11
C ASN A 161 -16.55 -15.05 10.44
N SER A 162 -17.26 -15.72 9.53
CA SER A 162 -16.74 -16.89 8.82
C SER A 162 -15.59 -16.55 7.86
N THR A 163 -15.50 -15.28 7.44
CA THR A 163 -14.43 -14.77 6.56
C THR A 163 -13.25 -14.15 7.32
N ALA A 164 -13.25 -14.24 8.65
CA ALA A 164 -12.18 -13.69 9.49
C ALA A 164 -10.80 -14.24 9.09
N VAL A 165 -9.82 -13.35 9.00
CA VAL A 165 -8.43 -13.71 8.66
C VAL A 165 -7.54 -13.52 9.89
N PHE A 166 -6.68 -14.50 10.16
CA PHE A 166 -5.65 -14.38 11.18
C PHE A 166 -4.29 -14.14 10.54
N HIS A 167 -3.74 -12.96 10.79
CA HIS A 167 -2.40 -12.55 10.37
C HIS A 167 -1.42 -12.93 11.48
N ALA A 168 -0.82 -14.11 11.37
CA ALA A 168 0.17 -14.59 12.32
C ALA A 168 1.51 -13.85 12.15
N MET A 169 2.14 -13.52 13.27
CA MET A 169 3.52 -13.03 13.30
C MET A 169 4.47 -14.15 12.89
N ARG A 170 5.33 -13.90 11.89
CA ARG A 170 6.20 -14.95 11.31
C ARG A 170 7.48 -15.20 12.11
N GLY A 171 7.87 -14.25 12.96
CA GLY A 171 9.05 -14.34 13.81
C GLY A 171 9.24 -13.06 14.64
N PRO A 172 10.15 -13.07 15.63
CA PRO A 172 10.41 -11.92 16.51
C PRO A 172 10.90 -10.67 15.76
N ASP A 173 11.45 -10.85 14.56
CA ASP A 173 11.97 -9.78 13.71
C ASP A 173 10.95 -9.27 12.67
N ASP A 174 9.72 -9.78 12.70
CA ASP A 174 8.63 -9.31 11.84
C ASP A 174 8.21 -7.90 12.27
N GLU A 175 8.04 -6.98 11.33
CA GLU A 175 7.66 -5.58 11.63
C GLU A 175 6.20 -5.46 12.12
N GLY A 176 5.39 -6.52 11.97
CA GLY A 176 3.99 -6.58 12.35
C GLY A 176 3.69 -7.39 13.62
N LEU A 177 2.74 -6.89 14.43
CA LEU A 177 2.12 -7.66 15.51
C LEU A 177 1.06 -8.62 14.95
N PRO A 178 0.83 -9.78 15.58
CA PRO A 178 -0.23 -10.67 15.13
C PRO A 178 -1.60 -9.99 15.30
N CYS A 179 -2.48 -10.18 14.33
CA CYS A 179 -3.84 -9.64 14.39
C CYS A 179 -4.88 -10.53 13.76
N MET A 180 -6.11 -10.31 14.16
CA MET A 180 -7.30 -10.84 13.53
C MET A 180 -7.98 -9.71 12.75
N GLU A 181 -8.38 -9.98 11.51
CA GLU A 181 -9.13 -9.07 10.67
C GLU A 181 -10.55 -9.61 10.46
N ILE A 182 -11.57 -8.82 10.83
CA ILE A 182 -12.99 -9.15 10.63
C ILE A 182 -13.68 -7.92 10.07
N ALA A 183 -14.30 -8.03 8.88
CA ALA A 183 -14.93 -6.90 8.19
C ALA A 183 -14.01 -5.66 8.07
N GLY A 184 -12.70 -5.90 7.88
CA GLY A 184 -11.69 -4.83 7.81
C GLY A 184 -11.32 -4.20 9.17
N ILE A 185 -11.83 -4.72 10.28
CA ILE A 185 -11.41 -4.30 11.62
C ILE A 185 -10.21 -5.14 12.02
N LEU A 186 -9.06 -4.49 12.23
CA LEU A 186 -7.83 -5.15 12.65
C LEU A 186 -7.72 -5.10 14.18
N VAL A 187 -7.81 -6.27 14.83
CA VAL A 187 -7.68 -6.42 16.28
C VAL A 187 -6.34 -7.08 16.60
N PHE A 188 -5.47 -6.33 17.26
CA PHE A 188 -4.18 -6.80 17.75
C PHE A 188 -4.30 -7.12 19.24
N ALA A 189 -3.91 -8.33 19.64
CA ALA A 189 -3.81 -8.73 21.04
C ALA A 189 -2.40 -9.26 21.31
N TYR A 190 -1.65 -8.57 22.16
CA TYR A 190 -0.23 -8.86 22.40
C TYR A 190 0.21 -8.51 23.83
N LEU A 191 1.36 -9.04 24.24
CA LEU A 191 1.97 -8.71 25.52
C LEU A 191 2.77 -7.40 25.38
N ASP A 192 2.41 -6.40 26.18
CA ASP A 192 3.07 -5.10 26.25
C ASP A 192 3.99 -5.10 27.48
N ALA A 193 5.30 -5.26 27.24
CA ALA A 193 6.30 -5.33 28.30
C ALA A 193 6.45 -4.01 29.08
N ASP A 194 6.24 -2.87 28.42
CA ASP A 194 6.36 -1.55 29.05
C ASP A 194 5.21 -1.31 30.06
N ARG A 195 4.05 -1.92 29.81
CA ARG A 195 2.89 -1.83 30.70
C ARG A 195 2.64 -3.05 31.56
N GLU A 196 3.48 -4.09 31.41
CA GLU A 196 3.32 -5.37 32.08
C GLU A 196 1.89 -5.95 31.95
N ALA A 197 1.29 -5.81 30.76
CA ALA A 197 -0.12 -6.14 30.53
C ALA A 197 -0.37 -6.74 29.14
N VAL A 198 -1.48 -7.49 29.02
CA VAL A 198 -2.04 -7.81 27.71
C VAL A 198 -2.68 -6.55 27.16
N ARG A 199 -2.27 -6.14 25.95
CA ARG A 199 -2.81 -4.99 25.25
C ARG A 199 -3.63 -5.44 24.06
N VAL A 200 -4.84 -4.89 23.98
CA VAL A 200 -5.69 -4.97 22.79
C VAL A 200 -5.69 -3.61 22.11
N SER A 201 -5.32 -3.55 20.84
CA SER A 201 -5.46 -2.36 20.01
C SER A 201 -6.28 -2.66 18.76
N VAL A 202 -7.19 -1.75 18.44
CA VAL A 202 -8.08 -1.86 17.28
C VAL A 202 -7.70 -0.79 16.28
N HIS A 203 -7.36 -1.21 15.07
CA HIS A 203 -7.01 -0.31 13.96
C HIS A 203 -8.11 -0.37 12.91
N LEU A 204 -8.49 0.80 12.43
CA LEU A 204 -9.65 0.97 11.53
C LEU A 204 -9.23 1.34 10.10
N ASP A 205 -7.94 1.18 9.77
CA ASP A 205 -7.35 1.60 8.50
C ASP A 205 -7.96 0.86 7.30
N THR A 206 -8.56 -0.31 7.53
CA THR A 206 -9.17 -1.16 6.50
C THR A 206 -10.67 -1.40 6.73
N THR A 207 -11.24 -0.75 7.76
CA THR A 207 -12.62 -0.97 8.20
C THR A 207 -13.63 -0.30 7.26
N ASP A 208 -14.77 -0.95 7.08
CA ASP A 208 -15.90 -0.38 6.36
C ASP A 208 -16.39 0.93 7.00
N GLU A 209 -16.53 2.00 6.21
CA GLU A 209 -16.98 3.31 6.68
C GLU A 209 -18.34 3.26 7.38
N GLN A 210 -19.22 2.31 7.04
CA GLN A 210 -20.53 2.17 7.69
C GLN A 210 -20.45 1.62 9.11
N LEU A 211 -19.38 0.87 9.42
CA LEU A 211 -19.10 0.40 10.77
C LEU A 211 -18.43 1.48 11.63
N VAL A 212 -17.77 2.44 10.98
CA VAL A 212 -17.13 3.58 11.66
C VAL A 212 -18.18 4.62 12.03
N ARG A 213 -18.28 4.88 13.33
CA ARG A 213 -19.13 5.93 13.90
C ARG A 213 -18.53 7.32 13.69
N ALA A 214 -19.36 8.34 13.91
CA ALA A 214 -18.98 9.74 13.80
C ALA A 214 -17.83 10.17 14.74
N ASP A 215 -17.54 9.41 15.79
CA ASP A 215 -16.43 9.63 16.71
C ASP A 215 -15.15 8.86 16.32
N SER A 216 -15.11 8.31 15.10
CA SER A 216 -14.00 7.50 14.58
C SER A 216 -13.74 6.22 15.39
N THR A 217 -14.80 5.64 15.99
CA THR A 217 -14.77 4.33 16.65
C THR A 217 -15.71 3.35 15.96
N VAL A 218 -15.63 2.06 16.32
CA VAL A 218 -16.62 1.04 15.93
C VAL A 218 -17.44 0.60 17.16
N PRO A 219 -18.70 0.15 16.98
CA PRO A 219 -19.42 -0.58 18.02
C PRO A 219 -18.61 -1.80 18.47
N MET A 220 -18.30 -1.86 19.76
CA MET A 220 -17.44 -2.87 20.35
C MET A 220 -17.85 -3.16 21.79
N VAL A 221 -17.85 -4.44 22.11
CA VAL A 221 -17.96 -4.99 23.46
C VAL A 221 -16.73 -5.86 23.68
N VAL A 222 -16.09 -5.74 24.85
CA VAL A 222 -15.01 -6.62 25.27
C VAL A 222 -15.46 -7.34 26.52
N GLU A 223 -15.43 -8.66 26.46
CA GLU A 223 -15.79 -9.54 27.57
C GLU A 223 -14.58 -10.38 27.97
N ILE A 224 -14.41 -10.57 29.27
CA ILE A 224 -13.48 -11.54 29.84
C ILE A 224 -14.35 -12.59 30.52
N GLU A 225 -14.35 -13.79 29.94
CA GLU A 225 -15.33 -14.83 30.28
C GLU A 225 -16.75 -14.26 30.14
N ASP A 226 -17.55 -14.28 31.21
CA ASP A 226 -18.93 -13.77 31.23
C ASP A 226 -19.02 -12.32 31.76
N THR A 227 -17.89 -11.61 31.87
CA THR A 227 -17.84 -10.25 32.40
C THR A 227 -17.51 -9.24 31.31
N THR A 228 -18.47 -8.37 30.99
CA THR A 228 -18.22 -7.22 30.12
C THR A 228 -17.33 -6.19 30.81
N VAL A 229 -16.12 -5.99 30.29
CA VAL A 229 -15.14 -5.03 30.81
C VAL A 229 -15.10 -3.73 30.01
N PHE A 230 -15.64 -3.74 28.80
CA PHE A 230 -15.82 -2.56 27.96
C PHE A 230 -17.07 -2.71 27.10
N ASP A 231 -17.87 -1.66 27.04
CA ASP A 231 -19.05 -1.55 26.18
C ASP A 231 -19.14 -0.11 25.69
N ASN A 232 -19.07 0.09 24.37
CA ASN A 232 -19.29 1.38 23.75
C ASN A 232 -20.54 1.41 22.85
N LEU A 233 -21.48 0.47 22.97
CA LEU A 233 -22.65 0.36 22.10
C LEU A 233 -23.49 1.64 22.07
N THR A 234 -23.47 2.42 23.15
CA THR A 234 -24.08 3.75 23.21
C THR A 234 -23.04 4.82 22.82
N PRO A 235 -23.27 5.63 21.75
CA PRO A 235 -22.37 6.71 21.40
C PRO A 235 -22.22 7.70 22.56
N LEU A 236 -20.98 8.06 22.89
CA LEU A 236 -20.74 9.12 23.85
C LEU A 236 -21.32 10.43 23.26
N PRO A 237 -22.13 11.22 24.01
CA PRO A 237 -22.64 12.46 23.48
C PRO A 237 -21.48 13.32 22.97
N ALA A 238 -21.59 13.79 21.72
CA ALA A 238 -20.56 14.58 21.07
C ALA A 238 -20.07 15.67 22.04
N PRO A 239 -18.74 15.86 22.20
CA PRO A 239 -18.23 16.87 23.11
C PRO A 239 -18.88 18.20 22.75
N ALA A 240 -19.59 18.79 23.71
CA ALA A 240 -20.32 20.02 23.50
C ALA A 240 -19.41 21.02 22.80
N GLN A 241 -19.83 21.51 21.61
CA GLN A 241 -19.10 22.57 20.95
C GLN A 241 -18.88 23.68 21.99
N PRO A 242 -17.66 24.21 22.14
CA PRO A 242 -17.40 25.25 23.12
C PRO A 242 -18.16 26.51 22.70
N THR A 243 -19.39 26.65 23.19
CA THR A 243 -20.21 27.83 23.04
C THR A 243 -19.70 28.88 24.01
N GLY A 244 -18.91 29.80 23.49
CA GLY A 244 -18.42 30.94 24.26
C GLY A 244 -17.04 31.40 23.84
N TRP A 245 -16.59 32.48 24.47
CA TRP A 245 -15.34 33.20 24.29
C TRP A 245 -14.08 32.40 23.91
N LYS A 246 -13.98 31.12 24.29
CA LYS A 246 -12.90 30.19 23.86
C LYS A 246 -12.88 29.93 22.35
N ALA A 247 -14.02 29.97 21.65
CA ALA A 247 -14.09 29.90 20.18
C ALA A 247 -13.59 31.18 19.48
N ARG A 248 -13.63 32.33 20.15
CA ARG A 248 -13.12 33.61 19.59
C ARG A 248 -11.59 33.67 19.60
N PHE A 249 -10.91 33.05 20.56
CA PHE A 249 -9.45 33.02 20.60
C PHE A 249 -8.82 32.19 19.48
N ARG A 250 -9.45 31.08 19.05
CA ARG A 250 -8.94 30.28 17.92
C ARG A 250 -9.10 30.96 16.55
N ARG A 251 -9.98 31.95 16.39
CA ARG A 251 -10.09 32.73 15.14
C ARG A 251 -9.03 33.83 15.02
N LEU A 252 -8.36 34.21 16.11
CA LEU A 252 -7.34 35.27 16.09
C LEU A 252 -5.94 34.77 15.73
N THR A 253 -5.67 33.45 15.82
CA THR A 253 -4.39 32.85 15.42
C THR A 253 -4.36 32.35 13.98
N ARG A 254 -5.47 32.37 13.25
CA ARG A 254 -5.50 32.22 11.78
C ARG A 254 -5.64 33.59 11.12
N ARG A 255 -4.55 34.32 11.03
CA ARG A 255 -4.46 35.48 10.12
C ARG A 255 -3.90 34.98 8.77
N PRO A 256 -4.60 35.16 7.64
CA PRO A 256 -4.06 34.80 6.34
C PRO A 256 -2.98 35.81 5.94
N ALA A 257 -1.88 35.31 5.37
CA ALA A 257 -0.87 36.14 4.70
C ALA A 257 -1.55 36.89 3.54
N PRO A 258 -1.38 38.21 3.41
CA PRO A 258 -1.99 38.94 2.32
C PRO A 258 -1.21 38.69 1.01
N SER A 259 -1.91 38.14 0.03
CA SER A 259 -1.55 38.24 -1.38
C SER A 259 -1.65 39.71 -1.81
N GLY A 260 -0.60 40.25 -2.44
CA GLY A 260 -0.64 41.58 -3.05
C GLY A 260 0.43 41.74 -4.11
N GLY A 261 0.12 41.31 -5.34
CA GLY A 261 0.86 41.65 -6.55
C GLY A 261 0.83 43.16 -6.82
N GLY A 262 1.90 43.67 -7.43
CA GLY A 262 2.22 45.11 -7.47
C GLY A 262 1.63 45.93 -8.62
N LYS A 263 1.88 47.26 -8.57
CA LYS A 263 2.37 48.11 -9.68
C LYS A 263 2.55 49.57 -9.25
N CYS A 264 3.77 50.06 -9.53
CA CYS A 264 4.20 51.38 -10.06
C CYS A 264 3.62 52.74 -9.59
N ARG A 265 4.59 53.58 -9.16
CA ARG A 265 4.91 54.99 -9.55
C ARG A 265 4.00 56.16 -9.08
N GLN A 266 4.56 57.10 -8.31
CA GLN A 266 5.19 58.38 -8.74
C GLN A 266 5.50 59.31 -7.54
N GLY A 267 6.60 60.08 -7.65
CA GLY A 267 6.66 61.48 -7.17
C GLY A 267 7.43 61.75 -5.87
N GLY A 268 8.61 62.36 -6.00
CA GLY A 268 9.44 62.91 -4.92
C GLY A 268 10.90 62.94 -5.31
#